data_AF-A0A0E0YAJ3-F1
#
_entry.id   AF-A0A0E0YAJ3-F1
#
_cell.length_a   1.000
_cell.length_b   1.000
_cell.length_c   1.000
_cell.angle_alpha   90.00
_cell.angle_beta   90.00
_cell.angle_gamma   90.00
#
_symmetry.space_group_name_H-M   'P 1'
#
loop_
_entity.id
_entity.type
_entity.pdbx_description
1 polymer ?
#
loop_
_entity_poly.entity_id
_entity_poly.type
_entity_poly.pdbx_seq_one_letter_code
_entity_poly.pdbx_strand_id
1 'polypeptide(L)'
;MWEIPGVPVEAFSGRSQTIREAVGEDASLKSRDVAALDTRKSKQHVDPEVRMAEWMQMLKETGFDIRAYRDAVDQRVETRTQAPGPASQDGPDVQQAVTQAIAGLSERKVQFTYTDVLARTVGILPPENGVIERARAGIDEAISREQLIPLDREKGLFTSGIHVLDELSVRALSRDIMKQNRVTVHPEKSVPRTAGYSDAVSVLAQDRPSLAIVSGQGGSRRAA
;
A
#
# COMPACT_ATOMS: atom_id res chain seq x y z
N MET A 1 -10.70 17.62 -17.57
CA MET A 1 -9.93 18.07 -18.76
C MET A 1 -8.51 18.29 -18.30
N TRP A 2 -7.50 17.83 -19.06
CA TRP A 2 -6.09 18.00 -18.72
C TRP A 2 -5.37 18.56 -19.95
N GLU A 3 -4.33 19.36 -19.73
CA GLU A 3 -3.50 19.95 -20.78
C GLU A 3 -2.02 19.72 -20.45
N ILE A 4 -1.18 19.70 -21.48
CA ILE A 4 0.25 19.54 -21.31
C ILE A 4 0.86 20.89 -20.89
N PRO A 5 1.58 20.95 -19.75
CA PRO A 5 2.15 22.21 -19.28
C PRO A 5 3.19 22.74 -20.27
N GLY A 6 3.11 24.04 -20.56
CA GLY A 6 4.02 24.74 -21.47
C GLY A 6 3.63 24.74 -22.95
N VAL A 7 2.58 24.00 -23.34
CA VAL A 7 2.06 24.05 -24.72
C VAL A 7 1.08 25.24 -24.85
N PRO A 8 1.23 26.13 -25.85
CA PRO A 8 0.43 27.34 -25.99
C PRO A 8 -0.97 27.07 -26.58
N VAL A 9 -1.83 26.38 -25.82
CA VAL A 9 -3.17 25.97 -26.28
C VAL A 9 -4.09 27.17 -26.55
N GLU A 10 -4.02 28.23 -25.73
CA GLU A 10 -4.88 29.42 -25.88
C GLU A 10 -4.72 30.09 -27.25
N ALA A 11 -3.50 30.15 -27.81
CA ALA A 11 -3.25 30.75 -29.12
C ALA A 11 -3.95 30.02 -30.28
N PHE A 12 -4.27 28.73 -30.10
CA PHE A 12 -4.97 27.92 -31.09
C PHE A 12 -6.46 27.71 -30.75
N SER A 13 -6.93 28.25 -29.62
CA SER A 13 -8.30 28.09 -29.11
C SER A 13 -9.26 29.18 -29.58
N GLY A 14 -9.10 29.64 -30.83
CA GLY A 14 -9.82 30.80 -31.37
C GLY A 14 -11.35 30.66 -31.28
N ARG A 15 -11.90 29.48 -31.57
CA ARG A 15 -13.35 29.24 -31.46
C ARG A 15 -13.85 29.37 -30.01
N SER A 16 -13.10 28.84 -29.06
CA SER A 16 -13.47 28.87 -27.64
C SER A 16 -13.38 30.29 -27.07
N GLN A 17 -12.46 31.11 -27.58
CA GLN A 17 -12.36 32.53 -27.24
C GLN A 17 -13.52 33.32 -27.85
N THR A 18 -13.83 33.17 -29.14
CA THR A 18 -14.97 33.86 -29.77
C THR A 18 -16.30 33.55 -29.07
N ILE A 19 -16.50 32.29 -28.66
CA ILE A 19 -17.69 31.91 -27.89
C ILE A 19 -17.73 32.62 -26.54
N ARG A 20 -16.60 32.66 -25.80
CA ARG A 20 -16.50 33.34 -24.51
C ARG A 20 -16.68 34.86 -24.63
N GLU A 21 -16.12 35.48 -25.66
CA GLU A 21 -16.27 36.92 -25.93
C GLU A 21 -17.72 37.29 -26.25
N ALA A 22 -18.44 36.43 -26.97
CA ALA A 22 -19.83 36.69 -27.37
C ALA A 22 -20.83 36.61 -26.20
N VAL A 23 -20.55 35.79 -25.18
CA VAL A 23 -21.52 35.46 -24.12
C VAL A 23 -21.06 35.84 -22.70
N GLY A 24 -19.77 36.12 -22.52
CA GLY A 24 -19.13 36.36 -21.22
C GLY A 24 -18.56 35.08 -20.58
N GLU A 25 -17.54 35.24 -19.74
CA GLU A 25 -16.85 34.15 -19.03
C GLU A 25 -17.83 33.35 -18.12
N ASP A 26 -18.78 34.04 -17.47
CA ASP A 26 -19.73 33.46 -16.50
C ASP A 26 -21.05 32.94 -17.12
N ALA A 27 -21.11 32.81 -18.44
CA ALA A 27 -22.34 32.42 -19.12
C ALA A 27 -22.76 30.98 -18.84
N SER A 28 -24.08 30.76 -18.75
CA SER A 28 -24.67 29.43 -18.64
C SER A 28 -24.33 28.55 -19.84
N LEU A 29 -24.28 27.23 -19.64
CA LEU A 29 -24.01 26.25 -20.70
C LEU A 29 -24.93 26.44 -21.92
N LYS A 30 -26.24 26.66 -21.69
CA LYS A 30 -27.20 26.90 -22.77
C LYS A 30 -26.91 28.19 -23.55
N SER A 31 -26.48 29.24 -22.87
CA SER A 31 -26.09 30.51 -23.51
C SER A 31 -24.84 30.32 -24.37
N ARG A 32 -23.87 29.53 -23.90
CA ARG A 32 -22.66 29.18 -24.66
C ARG A 32 -22.99 28.34 -25.89
N ASP A 33 -23.94 27.41 -25.80
CA ASP A 33 -24.38 26.60 -26.94
C ASP A 33 -25.02 27.45 -28.05
N VAL A 34 -25.87 28.41 -27.67
CA VAL A 34 -26.46 29.37 -28.62
C VAL A 34 -25.37 30.22 -29.26
N ALA A 35 -24.45 30.77 -28.47
CA ALA A 35 -23.31 31.55 -28.98
C ALA A 35 -22.39 30.71 -29.89
N ALA A 36 -22.21 29.42 -29.61
CA ALA A 36 -21.42 28.51 -30.43
C ALA A 36 -22.04 28.21 -31.80
N LEU A 37 -23.36 28.28 -31.91
CA LEU A 37 -24.08 28.18 -33.17
C LEU A 37 -24.08 29.51 -33.93
N ASP A 38 -24.26 30.62 -33.22
CA ASP A 38 -24.34 31.97 -33.79
C ASP A 38 -22.99 32.46 -34.34
N THR A 39 -21.90 32.23 -33.59
CA THR A 39 -20.53 32.58 -34.01
C THR A 39 -19.91 31.58 -35.00
N ARG A 40 -20.67 30.53 -35.39
CA ARG A 40 -20.15 29.47 -36.27
C ARG A 40 -20.03 29.97 -37.70
N LYS A 41 -18.78 30.11 -38.17
CA LYS A 41 -18.50 30.29 -39.60
C LYS A 41 -18.88 29.03 -40.41
N SER A 42 -19.33 29.25 -41.65
CA SER A 42 -19.57 28.17 -42.62
C SER A 42 -18.26 27.42 -42.93
N LYS A 43 -18.37 26.16 -43.33
CA LYS A 43 -17.18 25.37 -43.71
C LYS A 43 -16.55 25.98 -44.95
N GLN A 44 -15.27 26.36 -44.84
CA GLN A 44 -14.50 26.88 -45.96
C GLN A 44 -13.56 25.79 -46.46
N HIS A 45 -13.35 25.73 -47.77
CA HIS A 45 -12.26 24.95 -48.34
C HIS A 45 -10.98 25.75 -48.11
N VAL A 46 -10.03 25.16 -47.38
CA VAL A 46 -8.78 25.80 -47.00
C VAL A 46 -7.64 24.99 -47.61
N ASP A 47 -6.70 25.68 -48.25
CA ASP A 47 -5.47 25.06 -48.72
C ASP A 47 -4.64 24.56 -47.52
N PRO A 48 -4.33 23.25 -47.45
CA PRO A 48 -3.58 22.67 -46.35
C PRO A 48 -2.22 23.32 -46.12
N GLU A 49 -1.50 23.72 -47.18
CA GLU A 49 -0.14 24.25 -47.06
C GLU A 49 -0.15 25.67 -46.48
N VAL A 50 -1.09 26.50 -46.94
CA VAL A 50 -1.28 27.86 -46.43
C VAL A 50 -1.70 27.83 -44.96
N ARG A 51 -2.64 26.96 -44.60
CA ARG A 51 -3.09 26.80 -43.20
C ARG A 51 -1.96 26.35 -42.28
N MET A 52 -1.12 25.44 -42.76
CA MET A 52 0.03 24.94 -42.01
C MET A 52 1.07 26.05 -41.79
N ALA A 53 1.33 26.87 -42.81
CA ALA A 53 2.24 28.01 -42.70
C ALA A 53 1.73 29.03 -41.67
N GLU A 54 0.43 29.35 -41.67
CA GLU A 54 -0.20 30.23 -40.68
C GLU A 54 -0.07 29.66 -39.26
N TRP A 55 -0.30 28.36 -39.06
CA TRP A 55 -0.13 27.74 -37.75
C TRP A 55 1.32 27.72 -37.28
N MET A 56 2.27 27.44 -38.18
CA MET A 56 3.69 27.52 -37.85
C MET A 56 4.13 28.94 -37.51
N GLN A 57 3.55 29.96 -38.16
CA GLN A 57 3.81 31.36 -37.83
C GLN A 57 3.26 31.72 -36.44
N MET A 58 1.99 31.42 -36.16
CA MET A 58 1.40 31.68 -34.83
C MET A 58 2.16 30.94 -33.73
N LEU A 59 2.64 29.72 -34.01
CA LEU A 59 3.45 28.98 -33.04
C LEU A 59 4.77 29.69 -32.72
N LYS A 60 5.44 30.25 -33.74
CA LYS A 60 6.66 31.04 -33.53
C LYS A 60 6.41 32.30 -32.71
N GLU A 61 5.26 32.96 -32.90
CA GLU A 61 4.87 34.15 -32.12
C GLU A 61 4.68 33.83 -30.62
N THR A 62 4.25 32.62 -30.29
CA THR A 62 4.14 32.16 -28.89
C THR A 62 5.48 31.80 -28.25
N GLY A 63 6.58 31.79 -29.01
CA GLY A 63 7.91 31.39 -28.52
C GLY A 63 8.06 29.90 -28.22
N PHE A 64 7.11 29.07 -28.65
CA PHE A 64 7.15 27.63 -28.41
C PHE A 64 8.00 26.92 -29.46
N ASP A 65 9.07 26.26 -29.01
CA ASP A 65 9.92 25.42 -29.86
C ASP A 65 9.53 23.95 -29.75
N ILE A 66 8.98 23.40 -30.83
CA ILE A 66 8.59 21.98 -30.92
C ILE A 66 9.80 21.06 -30.73
N ARG A 67 10.97 21.44 -31.25
CA ARG A 67 12.17 20.58 -31.20
C ARG A 67 12.72 20.53 -29.80
N ALA A 68 12.93 21.70 -29.17
CA ALA A 68 13.37 21.75 -27.78
C ALA A 68 12.41 21.04 -26.83
N TYR A 69 11.09 21.12 -27.08
CA TYR A 69 10.11 20.38 -26.29
C TYR A 69 10.24 18.87 -26.48
N ARG A 70 10.44 18.39 -27.71
CA ARG A 70 10.70 16.96 -27.99
C ARG A 70 12.02 16.50 -27.36
N ASP A 71 13.08 17.27 -27.49
CA ASP A 71 14.38 16.96 -26.89
C ASP A 71 14.27 16.87 -25.35
N ALA A 72 13.49 17.75 -24.72
CA ALA A 72 13.22 17.68 -23.29
C ALA A 72 12.37 16.45 -22.90
N VAL A 73 11.47 16.00 -23.77
CA VAL A 73 10.74 14.75 -23.58
C VAL A 73 11.69 13.56 -23.70
N ASP A 74 12.55 13.55 -24.71
CA ASP A 74 13.53 12.49 -24.93
C ASP A 74 14.53 12.42 -23.76
N GLN A 75 15.01 13.55 -23.26
CA GLN A 75 15.83 13.59 -22.03
C GLN A 75 15.10 13.06 -20.80
N ARG A 76 13.79 13.28 -20.67
CA ARG A 76 13.00 12.71 -19.55
C ARG A 76 12.82 11.21 -19.71
N VAL A 77 12.63 10.71 -20.94
CA VAL A 77 12.58 9.28 -21.24
C VAL A 77 13.94 8.67 -20.95
N GLU A 78 15.03 9.27 -21.42
CA GLU A 78 16.39 8.85 -21.13
C GLU A 78 16.68 8.89 -19.63
N THR A 79 16.33 9.95 -18.90
CA THR A 79 16.50 9.98 -17.43
C THR A 79 15.67 8.91 -16.75
N ARG A 80 14.50 8.55 -17.28
CA ARG A 80 13.67 7.46 -16.74
C ARG A 80 14.25 6.07 -17.06
N THR A 81 14.88 5.92 -18.21
CA THR A 81 15.51 4.67 -18.67
C THR A 81 16.93 4.50 -18.09
N GLN A 82 17.64 5.61 -17.85
CA GLN A 82 18.98 5.71 -17.26
C GLN A 82 18.93 5.89 -15.75
N ALA A 83 17.80 6.33 -15.17
CA ALA A 83 17.53 6.10 -13.77
C ALA A 83 17.80 4.61 -13.54
N PRO A 84 18.77 4.25 -12.69
CA PRO A 84 19.11 2.86 -12.51
C PRO A 84 17.81 2.13 -12.16
N GLY A 85 17.46 1.09 -12.92
CA GLY A 85 16.59 0.05 -12.39
C GLY A 85 17.10 -0.27 -10.98
N PRO A 86 16.19 -0.43 -10.01
CA PRO A 86 16.37 -0.14 -8.59
C PRO A 86 17.84 -0.21 -8.21
N ALA A 87 18.46 0.97 -8.07
CA ALA A 87 19.87 1.13 -7.80
C ALA A 87 20.35 0.05 -6.82
N SER A 88 21.48 -0.57 -7.19
CA SER A 88 22.26 -1.57 -6.46
C SER A 88 21.81 -1.82 -5.02
N GLN A 89 21.63 -3.09 -4.70
CA GLN A 89 21.20 -3.70 -3.43
C GLN A 89 22.07 -3.36 -2.19
N ASP A 90 22.88 -2.30 -2.22
CA ASP A 90 23.83 -1.90 -1.20
C ASP A 90 23.48 -0.53 -0.54
N GLY A 91 22.20 -0.16 -0.54
CA GLY A 91 21.68 0.85 0.38
C GLY A 91 21.41 0.24 1.77
N PRO A 92 21.41 1.03 2.87
CA PRO A 92 21.17 0.53 4.23
C PRO A 92 19.96 -0.40 4.24
N ASP A 93 20.16 -1.56 4.88
CA ASP A 93 19.47 -2.81 4.59
C ASP A 93 17.94 -2.69 4.67
N VAL A 94 17.34 -2.34 3.53
CA VAL A 94 15.88 -2.14 3.37
C VAL A 94 15.15 -3.42 3.76
N GLN A 95 15.75 -4.58 3.43
CA GLN A 95 15.20 -5.88 3.77
C GLN A 95 15.20 -6.10 5.29
N GLN A 96 16.29 -5.76 5.98
CA GLN A 96 16.31 -5.79 7.44
C GLN A 96 15.29 -4.81 8.04
N ALA A 97 15.17 -3.59 7.51
CA ALA A 97 14.21 -2.61 8.00
C ALA A 97 12.76 -3.09 7.84
N VAL A 98 12.41 -3.71 6.70
CA VAL A 98 11.11 -4.33 6.46
C VAL A 98 10.90 -5.52 7.40
N THR A 99 11.90 -6.38 7.58
CA THR A 99 11.81 -7.54 8.50
C THR A 99 11.56 -7.09 9.94
N GLN A 100 12.29 -6.07 10.41
CA GLN A 100 12.10 -5.48 11.74
C GLN A 100 10.73 -4.78 11.86
N ALA A 101 10.26 -4.13 10.81
CA ALA A 101 8.93 -3.53 10.78
C ALA A 101 7.83 -4.60 10.90
N ILE A 102 7.93 -5.68 10.13
CA ILE A 102 6.98 -6.81 10.18
C ILE A 102 7.00 -7.46 11.55
N ALA A 103 8.18 -7.78 12.11
CA ALA A 103 8.30 -8.37 13.44
C ALA A 103 7.66 -7.48 14.53
N GLY A 104 7.98 -6.19 14.55
CA GLY A 104 7.44 -5.26 15.53
C GLY A 104 5.94 -4.99 15.38
N LEU A 105 5.39 -5.11 14.17
CA LEU A 105 3.94 -5.07 13.94
C LEU A 105 3.27 -6.37 14.38
N SER A 106 3.90 -7.51 14.10
CA SER A 106 3.44 -8.85 14.46
C SER A 106 3.28 -9.01 15.97
N GLU A 107 4.17 -8.44 16.78
CA GLU A 107 4.04 -8.50 18.24
C GLU A 107 2.78 -7.80 18.77
N ARG A 108 2.25 -6.81 18.06
CA ARG A 108 1.16 -5.94 18.53
C ARG A 108 -0.18 -6.22 17.88
N LYS A 109 -0.17 -6.66 16.62
CA LYS A 109 -1.37 -6.83 15.78
C LYS A 109 -1.25 -8.10 14.94
N VAL A 110 -2.30 -8.90 14.91
CA VAL A 110 -2.42 -10.10 14.05
C VAL A 110 -2.65 -9.75 12.58
N GLN A 111 -3.29 -8.61 12.33
CA GLN A 111 -3.60 -8.11 11.00
C GLN A 111 -3.18 -6.64 10.89
N PHE A 112 -2.58 -6.28 9.75
CA PHE A 112 -2.12 -4.92 9.49
C PHE A 112 -2.16 -4.60 8.00
N THR A 113 -2.19 -3.31 7.68
CA THR A 113 -2.35 -2.83 6.31
C THR A 113 -1.00 -2.55 5.63
N TYR A 114 -1.00 -2.45 4.30
CA TYR A 114 0.21 -2.05 3.55
C TYR A 114 0.82 -0.74 4.09
N THR A 115 -0.04 0.24 4.39
CA THR A 115 0.36 1.55 4.91
C THR A 115 1.02 1.43 6.28
N ASP A 116 0.56 0.52 7.15
CA ASP A 116 1.18 0.30 8.46
C ASP A 116 2.63 -0.19 8.31
N VAL A 117 2.86 -1.16 7.40
CA VAL A 117 4.20 -1.71 7.12
C VAL A 117 5.08 -0.63 6.49
N LEU A 118 4.55 0.12 5.54
CA LEU A 118 5.28 1.21 4.88
C LEU A 118 5.68 2.31 5.88
N ALA A 119 4.73 2.79 6.69
CA ALA A 119 4.98 3.82 7.69
C ALA A 119 6.05 3.38 8.71
N ARG A 120 5.99 2.11 9.15
CA ARG A 120 6.98 1.56 10.08
C ARG A 120 8.36 1.41 9.45
N THR A 121 8.42 0.92 8.21
CA THR A 121 9.67 0.74 7.47
C THR A 121 10.36 2.08 7.19
N VAL A 122 9.59 3.08 6.71
CA VAL A 122 10.10 4.44 6.48
C VAL A 122 10.57 5.10 7.79
N GLY A 123 9.94 4.79 8.93
CA GLY A 123 10.39 5.26 10.23
C GLY A 123 11.70 4.65 10.73
N ILE A 124 12.13 3.51 10.16
CA ILE A 124 13.40 2.84 10.50
C ILE A 124 14.52 3.29 9.56
N LEU A 125 14.20 3.54 8.28
CA LEU A 125 15.17 3.94 7.26
C LEU A 125 15.62 5.41 7.40
N PRO A 126 16.87 5.74 7.02
CA PRO A 126 17.35 7.11 7.02
C PRO A 126 16.59 7.97 5.99
N PRO A 127 16.34 9.26 6.26
CA PRO A 127 15.60 10.15 5.38
C PRO A 127 16.44 10.59 4.17
N GLU A 128 16.38 9.79 3.11
CA GLU A 128 17.02 10.04 1.82
C GLU A 128 15.98 10.18 0.69
N ASN A 129 16.39 10.74 -0.44
CA ASN A 129 15.54 10.78 -1.64
C ASN A 129 15.24 9.35 -2.12
N GLY A 130 13.97 9.07 -2.46
CA GLY A 130 13.56 7.76 -2.97
C GLY A 130 13.41 6.65 -1.91
N VAL A 131 13.43 6.96 -0.61
CA VAL A 131 13.21 5.97 0.47
C VAL A 131 11.85 5.28 0.36
N ILE A 132 10.81 6.02 -0.05
CA ILE A 132 9.47 5.45 -0.19
C ILE A 132 9.44 4.40 -1.29
N GLU A 133 10.04 4.66 -2.44
CA GLU A 133 10.09 3.70 -3.55
C GLU A 133 10.93 2.47 -3.18
N ARG A 134 12.05 2.67 -2.47
CA ARG A 134 12.85 1.56 -1.93
C ARG A 134 12.08 0.72 -0.91
N ALA A 135 11.38 1.37 0.02
CA ALA A 135 10.58 0.69 1.03
C ALA A 135 9.42 -0.08 0.38
N ARG A 136 8.77 0.47 -0.65
CA ARG A 136 7.74 -0.24 -1.43
C ARG A 136 8.30 -1.48 -2.10
N ALA A 137 9.43 -1.35 -2.80
CA ALA A 137 10.11 -2.49 -3.42
C ALA A 137 10.50 -3.56 -2.38
N GLY A 138 10.96 -3.14 -1.19
CA GLY A 138 11.27 -4.05 -0.09
C GLY A 138 10.05 -4.81 0.45
N ILE A 139 8.90 -4.13 0.55
CA ILE A 139 7.65 -4.79 0.97
C ILE A 139 7.16 -5.76 -0.10
N ASP A 140 7.23 -5.40 -1.39
CA ASP A 140 6.88 -6.30 -2.49
C ASP A 140 7.76 -7.56 -2.50
N GLU A 141 9.05 -7.42 -2.19
CA GLU A 141 9.95 -8.56 -2.00
C GLU A 141 9.57 -9.41 -0.77
N ALA A 142 9.19 -8.79 0.35
CA ALA A 142 8.72 -9.51 1.53
C ALA A 142 7.42 -10.29 1.29
N ILE A 143 6.52 -9.76 0.43
CA ILE A 143 5.34 -10.49 -0.05
C ILE A 143 5.77 -11.69 -0.91
N SER A 144 6.73 -11.49 -1.82
CA SER A 144 7.25 -12.57 -2.65
C SER A 144 7.95 -13.68 -1.84
N ARG A 145 8.50 -13.35 -0.67
CA ARG A 145 9.16 -14.29 0.25
C ARG A 145 8.20 -14.90 1.28
N GLU A 146 6.90 -14.67 1.16
CA GLU A 146 5.87 -15.14 2.11
C GLU A 146 6.08 -14.67 3.57
N GLN A 147 6.90 -13.64 3.80
CA GLN A 147 7.03 -13.01 5.12
C GLN A 147 5.79 -12.18 5.45
N LEU A 148 5.15 -11.63 4.41
CA LEU A 148 3.91 -10.89 4.50
C LEU A 148 2.85 -11.57 3.62
N ILE A 149 1.81 -12.10 4.25
CA ILE A 149 0.81 -12.94 3.60
C ILE A 149 -0.48 -12.12 3.41
N PRO A 150 -0.91 -11.85 2.16
CA PRO A 150 -2.13 -11.11 1.90
C PRO A 150 -3.36 -11.95 2.26
N LEU A 151 -4.30 -11.34 2.97
CA LEU A 151 -5.59 -11.94 3.32
C LEU A 151 -6.69 -11.65 2.29
N ASP A 152 -6.45 -10.65 1.44
CA ASP A 152 -7.39 -10.21 0.41
C ASP A 152 -6.70 -10.10 -0.96
N ARG A 153 -7.49 -10.23 -2.03
CA ARG A 153 -7.05 -10.12 -3.43
C ARG A 153 -6.48 -8.76 -3.75
N GLU A 154 -6.97 -7.71 -3.08
CA GLU A 154 -6.49 -6.33 -3.28
C GLU A 154 -5.15 -6.05 -2.58
N LYS A 155 -4.57 -7.03 -1.85
CA LYS A 155 -3.34 -6.85 -1.07
C LYS A 155 -3.42 -5.65 -0.10
N GLY A 156 -4.61 -5.38 0.44
CA GLY A 156 -4.83 -4.28 1.40
C GLY A 156 -4.59 -4.70 2.85
N LEU A 157 -4.87 -5.96 3.18
CA LEU A 157 -4.78 -6.52 4.53
C LEU A 157 -3.82 -7.71 4.54
N PHE A 158 -2.95 -7.76 5.54
CA PHE A 158 -1.91 -8.77 5.66
C PHE A 158 -1.86 -9.38 7.06
N THR A 159 -1.35 -10.60 7.10
CA THR A 159 -0.83 -11.25 8.31
C THR A 159 0.67 -11.54 8.11
N SER A 160 1.42 -11.73 9.20
CA SER A 160 2.83 -12.06 9.11
C SER A 160 3.01 -13.58 8.95
N GLY A 161 4.06 -13.98 8.22
CA GLY A 161 4.52 -15.37 8.22
C GLY A 161 4.92 -15.85 9.63
N ILE A 162 5.37 -14.93 10.49
CA ILE A 162 5.71 -15.20 11.90
C ILE A 162 4.49 -15.77 12.63
N HIS A 163 3.32 -15.12 12.54
CA HIS A 163 2.10 -15.61 13.18
C HIS A 163 1.66 -16.97 12.65
N VAL A 164 1.74 -17.17 11.33
CA VAL A 164 1.37 -18.45 10.73
C VAL A 164 2.28 -19.57 11.23
N LEU A 165 3.59 -19.32 11.34
CA LEU A 165 4.55 -20.29 11.88
C LEU A 165 4.33 -20.57 13.36
N ASP A 166 4.01 -19.56 14.16
CA ASP A 166 3.70 -19.71 15.58
C ASP A 166 2.46 -20.57 15.78
N GLU A 167 1.38 -20.32 15.03
CA GLU A 167 0.14 -21.11 15.08
C GLU A 167 0.37 -22.56 14.65
N LEU A 168 1.16 -22.78 13.59
CA LEU A 168 1.53 -24.12 13.15
C LEU A 168 2.36 -24.86 14.22
N SER A 169 3.27 -24.14 14.88
CA SER A 169 4.13 -24.69 15.94
C SER A 169 3.31 -25.07 17.17
N VAL A 170 2.42 -24.19 17.64
CA VAL A 170 1.51 -24.46 18.76
C VAL A 170 0.60 -25.66 18.46
N ARG A 171 0.09 -25.74 17.22
CA ARG A 171 -0.75 -26.88 16.80
C ARG A 171 0.02 -28.19 16.77
N ALA A 172 1.26 -28.18 16.29
CA ALA A 172 2.11 -29.37 16.28
C ALA A 172 2.44 -29.84 17.70
N LEU A 173 2.91 -28.93 18.56
CA LEU A 173 3.23 -29.19 19.95
C LEU A 173 2.02 -29.73 20.74
N SER A 174 0.84 -29.14 20.53
CA SER A 174 -0.40 -29.62 21.16
C SER A 174 -0.74 -31.06 20.77
N ARG A 175 -0.60 -31.42 19.49
CA ARG A 175 -0.81 -32.81 19.04
C ARG A 175 0.21 -33.77 19.64
N ASP A 176 1.48 -33.35 19.75
CA ASP A 176 2.55 -34.18 20.31
C ASP A 176 2.33 -34.41 21.81
N ILE A 177 1.97 -33.37 22.57
CA ILE A 177 1.61 -33.49 23.98
C ILE A 177 0.43 -34.46 24.17
N MET A 178 -0.60 -34.37 23.32
CA MET A 178 -1.77 -35.27 23.40
C MET A 178 -1.45 -36.74 23.06
N LYS A 179 -0.46 -36.99 22.20
CA LYS A 179 -0.12 -38.36 21.78
C LYS A 179 0.93 -39.01 22.66
N GLN A 180 1.97 -38.26 23.04
CA GLN A 180 3.17 -38.80 23.68
C GLN A 180 3.11 -38.68 25.20
N ASN A 181 2.48 -37.63 25.72
CA ASN A 181 2.52 -37.35 27.15
C ASN A 181 1.42 -38.13 27.88
N ARG A 182 1.79 -38.85 28.94
CA ARG A 182 0.85 -39.61 29.78
C ARG A 182 0.95 -39.11 31.21
N VAL A 183 -0.19 -38.79 31.81
CA VAL A 183 -0.25 -38.38 33.21
C VAL A 183 -0.20 -39.63 34.09
N THR A 184 0.90 -39.81 34.83
CA THR A 184 1.03 -40.86 35.84
C THR A 184 0.76 -40.29 37.23
N VAL A 185 0.02 -41.03 38.05
CA VAL A 185 -0.29 -40.65 39.43
C VAL A 185 0.55 -41.52 40.36
N HIS A 186 1.20 -40.89 41.33
CA HIS A 186 2.04 -41.54 42.34
C HIS A 186 1.34 -41.47 43.70
N PRO A 187 0.41 -42.41 44.00
CA PRO A 187 -0.35 -42.39 45.26
C PRO A 187 0.56 -42.53 46.48
N GLU A 188 1.71 -43.19 46.34
CA GLU A 188 2.69 -43.36 47.43
C GLU A 188 3.34 -42.05 47.90
N LYS A 189 3.24 -40.98 47.10
CA LYS A 189 3.73 -39.65 47.42
C LYS A 189 2.59 -38.67 47.76
N SER A 190 1.35 -39.16 47.83
CA SER A 190 0.19 -38.29 48.08
C SER A 190 0.11 -37.87 49.55
N VAL A 191 -0.07 -36.56 49.79
CA VAL A 191 -0.33 -36.01 51.12
C VAL A 191 -1.85 -36.01 51.35
N PRO A 192 -2.36 -36.62 52.44
CA PRO A 192 -3.79 -36.60 52.72
C PRO A 192 -4.26 -35.16 52.95
N ARG A 193 -5.32 -34.76 52.24
CA ARG A 193 -5.91 -33.42 52.34
C ARG A 193 -7.15 -33.45 53.23
N THR A 194 -7.31 -32.37 54.00
CA THR A 194 -8.44 -32.17 54.94
C THR A 194 -9.68 -31.54 54.29
N ALA A 195 -9.56 -31.00 53.07
CA ALA A 195 -10.66 -30.35 52.35
C ALA A 195 -10.91 -31.02 50.98
N GLY A 196 -12.18 -31.03 50.56
CA GLY A 196 -12.59 -31.57 49.26
C GLY A 196 -12.02 -30.79 48.07
N TYR A 197 -11.88 -31.47 46.93
CA TYR A 197 -11.47 -30.84 45.68
C TYR A 197 -12.50 -29.80 45.22
N SER A 198 -12.03 -28.69 44.65
CA SER A 198 -12.87 -27.83 43.81
C SER A 198 -13.29 -28.61 42.56
N ASP A 199 -14.47 -28.35 42.01
CA ASP A 199 -15.09 -29.08 40.90
C ASP A 199 -14.13 -29.29 39.71
N ALA A 200 -13.43 -28.22 39.29
CA ALA A 200 -12.43 -28.31 38.23
C ALA A 200 -11.25 -29.24 38.55
N VAL A 201 -10.82 -29.31 39.82
CA VAL A 201 -9.72 -30.18 40.26
C VAL A 201 -10.17 -31.63 40.35
N SER A 202 -11.43 -31.88 40.71
CA SER A 202 -12.03 -33.22 40.68
C SER A 202 -12.04 -33.78 39.26
N VAL A 203 -12.47 -32.99 38.27
CA VAL A 203 -12.49 -33.37 36.85
C VAL A 203 -11.07 -33.70 36.36
N LEU A 204 -10.07 -32.87 36.70
CA LEU A 204 -8.68 -33.12 36.32
C LEU A 204 -8.10 -34.39 36.94
N ALA A 205 -8.41 -34.66 38.21
CA ALA A 205 -7.96 -35.87 38.91
C ALA A 205 -8.60 -37.15 38.36
N GLN A 206 -9.84 -37.05 37.87
CA GLN A 206 -10.61 -38.17 37.33
C GLN A 206 -10.25 -38.47 35.87
N ASP A 207 -10.31 -37.47 34.99
CA ASP A 207 -10.14 -37.63 33.54
C ASP A 207 -8.66 -37.71 33.12
N ARG A 208 -7.76 -37.13 33.96
CA ARG A 208 -6.30 -37.14 33.77
C ARG A 208 -5.85 -36.76 32.35
N PRO A 209 -6.38 -35.65 31.79
CA PRO A 209 -6.02 -35.24 30.44
C PRO A 209 -4.55 -34.82 30.38
N SER A 210 -3.88 -35.12 29.26
CA SER A 210 -2.49 -34.70 28.99
C SER A 210 -2.33 -33.19 28.84
N LEU A 211 -3.42 -32.46 28.56
CA LEU A 211 -3.49 -31.00 28.55
C LEU A 211 -4.91 -30.56 28.92
N ALA A 212 -5.03 -29.56 29.79
CA ALA A 212 -6.31 -28.98 30.18
C ALA A 212 -6.24 -27.46 30.20
N ILE A 213 -7.36 -26.81 29.81
CA ILE A 213 -7.53 -25.37 29.87
C ILE A 213 -8.46 -25.07 31.06
N VAL A 214 -7.94 -24.39 32.07
CA VAL A 214 -8.72 -23.99 33.25
C VAL A 214 -9.04 -22.50 33.13
N SER A 215 -10.32 -22.18 32.97
CA SER A 215 -10.79 -20.79 32.99
C SER A 215 -11.25 -20.42 34.40
N GLY A 216 -10.73 -19.31 34.93
CA GLY A 216 -11.16 -18.74 36.20
C GLY A 216 -11.48 -17.26 36.01
N GLN A 217 -12.63 -16.81 36.50
CA GLN A 217 -12.98 -15.39 36.54
C GLN A 217 -12.80 -14.88 37.97
N GLY A 218 -11.80 -14.03 38.19
CA GLY A 218 -11.48 -13.44 39.50
C GLY A 218 -9.98 -13.36 39.77
N GLY A 219 -9.39 -12.18 39.61
CA GLY A 219 -8.03 -11.92 40.06
C GLY A 219 -8.01 -11.64 41.56
N SER A 220 -7.89 -12.68 42.39
CA SER A 220 -7.61 -12.46 43.82
C SER A 220 -6.16 -12.00 43.98
N ARG A 221 -5.95 -10.75 44.40
CA ARG A 221 -4.70 -10.34 45.06
C ARG A 221 -4.42 -11.34 46.18
N ARG A 222 -3.28 -12.03 46.12
CA ARG A 222 -2.67 -12.60 47.32
C ARG A 222 -2.27 -11.42 48.22
N ALA A 223 -3.03 -11.18 49.29
CA ALA A 223 -2.43 -10.61 50.49
C ALA A 223 -1.59 -11.71 51.13
N ALA A 224 -0.38 -11.32 51.55
CA ALA A 224 0.65 -12.17 52.14
C ALA A 224 0.16 -12.92 53.40
#